data_AF-A0A2N5TRN3-F1
#
_entry.id   AF-A0A2N5TRN3-F1
#
_cell.length_a   1.000
_cell.length_b   1.000
_cell.length_c   1.000
_cell.angle_alpha   90.00
_cell.angle_beta   90.00
_cell.angle_gamma   90.00
#
_symmetry.space_group_name_H-M   'P 1'
#
loop_
_entity.id
_entity.type
_entity.pdbx_description
1 polymer ?
#
loop_
_entity_poly.entity_id
_entity_poly.type
_entity_poly.pdbx_seq_one_letter_code
_entity_poly.pdbx_strand_id
1 'polypeptide(L)' 'MESLRSHKGAINLGLDAWQSPNGFDVLGTVIYRLVKASSGKFELEASSLDFVQLQKNRAGIYLAKAVQSIVEKFGLTNRV' A
#
# COMPACT_ATOMS: atom_id res chain seq x y z
N MET A 1 6.48 -10.49 0.10
CA MET A 1 7.08 -9.87 -1.10
C MET A 1 6.97 -10.78 -2.32
N GLU A 2 7.48 -12.01 -2.25
CA GLU A 2 7.52 -12.92 -3.40
C GLU A 2 6.11 -13.28 -3.93
N SER A 3 5.15 -13.51 -3.03
CA SER A 3 3.74 -13.72 -3.40
C SER A 3 3.10 -12.52 -4.11
N LEU A 4 3.54 -11.31 -3.79
CA LEU A 4 3.02 -10.09 -4.37
C LEU A 4 3.59 -9.86 -5.76
N ARG A 5 4.89 -10.11 -5.95
CA ARG A 5 5.57 -10.03 -7.24
C ARG A 5 5.06 -11.06 -8.24
N SER A 6 4.71 -12.27 -7.79
CA SER A 6 4.18 -13.33 -8.65
C SER A 6 2.65 -13.30 -8.85
N HIS A 7 1.94 -12.45 -8.10
CA HIS A 7 0.48 -12.36 -8.20
C HIS A 7 0.03 -11.98 -9.62
N LYS A 8 -0.93 -12.72 -10.18
CA LYS A 8 -1.55 -12.43 -11.47
C LYS A 8 -2.96 -11.92 -11.22
N GLY A 9 -3.21 -10.64 -11.53
CA GLY A 9 -4.48 -9.99 -11.27
C GLY A 9 -4.31 -8.52 -10.94
N ALA A 10 -5.43 -7.83 -10.74
CA ALA A 10 -5.44 -6.45 -10.28
C ALA A 10 -4.94 -6.38 -8.83
N ILE A 11 -4.15 -5.36 -8.56
CA ILE A 11 -3.66 -5.01 -7.24
C ILE A 11 -4.13 -3.58 -6.99
N ASN A 12 -4.76 -3.34 -5.85
CA ASN A 12 -5.21 -2.00 -5.46
C ASN A 12 -4.46 -1.54 -4.21
N LEU A 13 -4.12 -0.25 -4.14
CA LEU A 13 -3.57 0.38 -2.95
C LEU A 13 -4.67 1.06 -2.14
N GLY A 14 -4.78 0.68 -0.87
CA GLY A 14 -5.45 1.48 0.15
C GLY A 14 -4.46 2.44 0.79
N LEU A 15 -4.81 3.72 0.81
CA LEU A 15 -4.04 4.77 1.45
C LEU A 15 -4.91 5.39 2.54
N ASP A 16 -4.38 5.45 3.75
CA ASP A 16 -5.02 6.14 4.85
C ASP A 16 -4.02 7.08 5.52
N ALA A 17 -4.45 8.31 5.76
CA ALA A 17 -3.62 9.35 6.36
C ALA A 17 -4.28 9.81 7.65
N TRP A 18 -3.61 9.60 8.78
CA TRP A 18 -4.09 10.01 10.10
C TRP A 18 -2.99 10.71 10.88
N GLN A 19 -3.39 11.43 11.91
CA GLN A 19 -2.46 11.97 12.89
C GLN A 19 -2.36 10.99 14.07
N SER A 20 -1.14 10.58 14.42
CA SER A 20 -0.91 9.75 15.60
C SER A 20 -1.12 10.56 16.89
N PRO A 21 -1.31 9.91 18.05
CA PRO A 21 -1.55 10.61 19.33
C PRO A 21 -0.43 11.59 19.74
N ASN A 22 0.79 11.39 19.25
CA ASN A 22 1.95 12.27 19.46
C ASN A 22 2.09 13.37 18.38
N GLY A 23 1.07 13.56 17.54
CA GLY A 23 0.97 14.68 16.61
C GLY A 23 1.68 14.50 15.27
N PHE A 24 2.19 13.30 14.96
CA PHE A 24 2.80 13.03 13.66
C PHE A 24 1.74 12.67 12.62
N ASP A 25 1.81 13.29 11.45
CA ASP A 25 1.02 12.86 10.29
C ASP A 25 1.65 11.55 9.76
N VAL A 26 0.84 10.49 9.62
CA VAL A 26 1.27 9.16 9.17
C VAL A 26 0.45 8.74 7.96
N LEU A 27 1.11 8.18 6.96
CA LEU A 27 0.50 7.50 5.83
C LEU A 27 0.64 5.98 6.01
N GLY A 28 -0.48 5.31 6.24
CA GLY A 28 -0.57 3.86 6.16
C GLY A 28 -0.89 3.42 4.73
N THR A 29 -0.22 2.38 4.28
CA THR A 29 -0.49 1.77 2.97
C THR A 29 -0.86 0.30 3.15
N VAL A 30 -1.97 -0.09 2.54
CA VAL A 30 -2.47 -1.47 2.49
C VAL A 30 -2.60 -1.89 1.04
N ILE A 31 -2.34 -3.16 0.75
CA ILE A 31 -2.56 -3.74 -0.57
C ILE A 31 -3.75 -4.68 -0.54
N TYR A 32 -4.63 -4.53 -1.52
CA TYR A 32 -5.79 -5.38 -1.73
C TYR A 32 -5.61 -6.17 -3.02
N ARG A 33 -5.79 -7.49 -2.95
CA ARG A 33 -5.73 -8.40 -4.10
C ARG A 33 -6.72 -9.55 -3.95
N LEU A 34 -7.18 -10.11 -5.06
CA LEU A 34 -7.97 -11.33 -5.05
C LEU A 34 -7.05 -12.55 -5.11
N VAL A 35 -7.09 -13.43 -4.13
CA VAL A 35 -6.35 -14.70 -4.14
C VAL A 35 -7.30 -15.88 -4.31
N LYS A 36 -6.85 -16.91 -5.02
CA LYS A 36 -7.61 -18.14 -5.20
C LYS A 36 -7.26 -19.11 -4.08
N ALA A 37 -8.24 -19.45 -3.25
CA ALA A 37 -8.10 -20.44 -2.20
C ALA A 37 -7.97 -21.86 -2.79
N SER A 38 -7.53 -22.82 -1.98
CA SER A 38 -7.45 -24.24 -2.35
C SER A 38 -8.82 -24.81 -2.73
N SER A 39 -9.91 -24.25 -2.20
CA SER A 39 -11.29 -24.58 -2.55
C SER A 39 -11.72 -24.11 -3.95
N GLY A 40 -10.86 -23.35 -4.65
CA GLY A 40 -11.13 -22.76 -5.95
C GLY A 40 -11.89 -21.43 -5.91
N LYS A 41 -12.36 -20.99 -4.73
CA LYS A 41 -13.01 -19.69 -4.53
C LYS A 41 -11.99 -18.55 -4.51
N PHE A 42 -12.43 -17.35 -4.89
CA PHE A 42 -11.63 -16.13 -4.75
C PHE A 42 -11.94 -15.43 -3.43
N GLU A 43 -10.90 -14.95 -2.77
CA GLU A 43 -10.96 -14.23 -1.51
C GLU A 43 -10.21 -12.90 -1.64
N LEU A 44 -10.74 -11.85 -1.01
CA LEU A 44 -10.06 -10.57 -0.94
C LEU A 44 -9.03 -10.61 0.18
N GLU A 45 -7.76 -10.55 -0.18
CA GLU A 45 -6.66 -10.43 0.77
C GLU A 45 -6.29 -8.95 0.94
N ALA A 46 -6.15 -8.52 2.19
CA ALA A 46 -5.60 -7.23 2.57
C ALA A 46 -4.28 -7.45 3.31
N SER A 47 -3.23 -6.71 2.95
CA SER A 47 -1.94 -6.77 3.64
C SER A 47 -1.36 -5.38 3.84
N SER A 48 -0.96 -5.04 5.06
CA SER A 48 -0.25 -3.79 5.32
C SER A 48 1.14 -3.81 4.65
N LEU A 49 1.48 -2.75 3.93
CA LEU A 49 2.81 -2.57 3.33
C LEU A 49 3.72 -1.78 4.25
N ASP A 50 3.37 -0.52 4.53
CA ASP A 50 4.24 0.38 5.28
C ASP A 50 3.46 1.49 5.98
N PHE A 51 4.11 2.11 6.97
CA PHE A 51 3.63 3.25 7.73
C PHE A 51 4.71 4.33 7.69
N VAL A 52 4.48 5.38 6.91
CA VAL A 52 5.46 6.44 6.69
C VAL A 52 5.02 7.70 7.38
N GLN A 53 5.87 8.24 8.25
CA GLN A 53 5.66 9.58 8.80
C GLN A 53 5.82 10.62 7.69
N LEU A 54 4.79 11.44 7.49
CA LEU A 54 4.81 12.56 6.56
C LEU A 54 5.56 13.73 7.19
N GLN A 55 6.52 14.29 6.44
CA GLN A 55 7.15 15.56 6.79
C GLN A 55 6.09 16.67 6.63
N LYS A 56 6.02 17.60 7.60
CA LYS A 56 4.94 18.59 7.92
C LYS A 56 4.25 19.40 6.79
N ASN A 57 4.47 19.15 5.52
CA ASN A 57 3.65 19.72 4.47
C ASN A 57 2.53 18.75 4.07
N ARG A 58 1.30 19.26 3.96
CA ARG A 58 0.14 18.52 3.45
C ARG A 58 -0.01 18.72 1.94
N ALA A 59 1.09 19.01 1.25
CA ALA A 59 1.05 19.26 -0.19
C ALA A 59 1.01 17.92 -0.92
N GLY A 60 0.05 17.77 -1.84
CA GLY A 60 -0.18 16.51 -2.56
C GLY A 60 1.06 15.93 -3.27
N ILE A 61 2.02 16.79 -3.64
CA ILE A 61 3.29 16.35 -4.23
C ILE A 61 4.14 15.48 -3.30
N TYR A 62 4.14 15.74 -1.98
CA TYR A 62 4.91 14.94 -1.04
C TYR A 62 4.20 13.64 -0.68
N LEU A 63 2.86 13.65 -0.68
CA LEU A 63 2.06 12.44 -0.60
C LEU A 63 2.35 11.53 -1.80
N ALA A 64 2.33 12.07 -3.01
CA ALA A 64 2.66 11.31 -4.23
C ALA A 64 4.08 10.73 -4.17
N LYS A 65 5.07 11.49 -3.70
CA LYS A 65 6.44 10.99 -3.49
C LYS A 65 6.51 9.86 -2.46
N ALA A 66 5.80 9.99 -1.34
CA ALA A 66 5.74 8.93 -0.33
C ALA A 66 5.13 7.64 -0.90
N VAL A 67 4.01 7.76 -1.62
CA VAL A 67 3.36 6.62 -2.30
C VAL A 67 4.31 6.00 -3.32
N GLN A 68 4.97 6.81 -4.15
CA GLN A 68 5.94 6.33 -5.13
C GLN A 68 7.08 5.54 -4.46
N SER A 69 7.67 6.07 -3.39
CA SER A 69 8.74 5.39 -2.65
C SER A 69 8.28 4.05 -2.07
N ILE A 70 7.04 3.95 -1.59
CA ILE A 70 6.47 2.68 -1.11
C ILE A 70 6.29 1.72 -2.30
N VAL A 71 5.70 2.16 -3.41
CA VAL A 71 5.50 1.33 -4.61
C VAL A 71 6.83 0.77 -5.12
N GLU A 72 7.88 1.59 -5.20
CA GLU A 72 9.21 1.19 -5.63
C GLU A 72 9.86 0.21 -4.64
N LYS A 73 9.81 0.50 -3.32
CA LYS A 73 10.33 -0.36 -2.25
C LYS A 73 9.74 -1.77 -2.30
N PHE A 74 8.45 -1.89 -2.62
CA PHE A 74 7.75 -3.18 -2.70
C PHE A 74 7.77 -3.83 -4.09
N GLY A 75 8.37 -3.18 -5.09
CA GLY A 75 8.46 -3.70 -6.46
C GLY A 75 7.11 -3.77 -7.16
N LEU A 76 6.26 -2.77 -6.92
CA LEU A 76 4.90 -2.63 -7.43
C LEU A 76 4.79 -1.63 -8.58
N THR A 77 5.90 -1.08 -9.04
CA THR A 77 5.94 -0.11 -10.15
C THR A 77 5.19 -0.65 -11.37
N ASN A 78 4.23 0.13 -11.88
CA ASN A 78 3.34 -0.22 -13.01
C ASN A 78 2.41 -1.42 -12.75
N ARG A 79 2.10 -1.73 -11.49
CA ARG A 79 1.22 -2.86 -11.11
C ARG A 79 0.01 -2.46 -10.27
N VAL A 80 -0.04 -1.20 -9.84
CA VAL A 80 -1.04 -0.60 -8.95
C VAL A 80 -1.65 0.62 -9.60
#